data_AF-A0A2G4GVH0-F1
#
_entry.id   AF-A0A2G4GVH0-F1
#
_cell.length_a   1.000
_cell.length_b   1.000
_cell.length_c   1.000
_cell.angle_alpha   90.00
_cell.angle_beta   90.00
_cell.angle_gamma   90.00
#
_symmetry.space_group_name_H-M   'P 1'
#
loop_
_entity.id
_entity.type
_entity.pdbx_description
1 polymer ?
#
loop_
_entity_poly.entity_id
_entity_poly.type
_entity_poly.pdbx_seq_one_letter_code
_entity_poly.pdbx_strand_id
1 'polypeptide(L)'
;MIVTIATVKGFQNGIKDKIVKVHGNYIIDHAANMEGADPLVVGAQFVPGFVKNGSSSELLGLGIERAAISASKAGIIKGDVDIDGVVAKGLGYDDFNYCMNGFLLRQLDSTLVKQEPWIFISKSLSSRLLLDTGDRATFVFFVEDSSGRGRPRAARPLIAGIFET
;
A
#
# COMPACT_ATOMS: atom_id res chain seq x y z
N MET A 1 17.76 -9.71 34.04
CA MET A 1 16.83 -8.58 33.78
C MET A 1 17.23 -7.74 32.57
N ILE A 2 18.49 -7.31 32.41
CA ILE A 2 18.92 -6.49 31.25
C ILE A 2 18.62 -7.16 29.90
N VAL A 3 18.96 -8.45 29.75
CA VAL A 3 18.70 -9.21 28.52
C VAL A 3 17.19 -9.22 28.21
N THR A 4 16.35 -9.49 29.20
CA THR A 4 14.87 -9.48 29.03
C THR A 4 14.36 -8.13 28.54
N ILE A 5 14.82 -7.02 29.15
CA ILE A 5 14.41 -5.67 28.74
C ILE A 5 14.88 -5.37 27.32
N ALA A 6 16.13 -5.71 26.98
CA ALA A 6 16.68 -5.52 25.65
C ALA A 6 15.90 -6.31 24.59
N THR A 7 15.54 -7.58 24.87
CA THR A 7 14.75 -8.41 23.96
C THR A 7 13.35 -7.84 23.75
N VAL A 8 12.64 -7.47 24.83
CA VAL A 8 11.28 -6.90 24.72
C VAL A 8 11.30 -5.57 23.97
N LYS A 9 12.25 -4.68 24.27
CA LYS A 9 12.40 -3.39 23.57
C LYS A 9 12.80 -3.58 22.12
N GLY A 10 13.74 -4.48 21.84
CA GLY A 10 14.14 -4.81 20.47
C GLY A 10 12.98 -5.32 19.62
N PHE A 11 12.16 -6.21 20.19
CA PHE A 11 10.97 -6.73 19.53
C PHE A 11 9.92 -5.65 19.26
N GLN A 12 9.62 -4.81 20.25
CA GLN A 12 8.69 -3.68 20.09
C GLN A 12 9.15 -2.72 18.99
N ASN A 13 10.45 -2.40 18.96
CA ASN A 13 11.02 -1.54 17.93
C ASN A 13 10.94 -2.21 16.55
N GLY A 14 11.24 -3.51 16.46
CA GLY A 14 11.12 -4.26 15.20
C GLY A 14 9.70 -4.26 14.63
N ILE A 15 8.68 -4.46 15.48
CA ILE A 15 7.28 -4.34 15.05
C ILE A 15 6.95 -2.92 14.62
N LYS A 16 7.34 -1.92 15.43
CA LYS A 16 7.08 -0.51 15.15
C LYS A 16 7.67 -0.10 13.80
N ASP A 17 8.91 -0.46 13.53
CA ASP A 17 9.61 -0.09 12.30
C ASP A 17 8.95 -0.72 11.07
N LYS A 18 8.45 -1.97 11.19
CA LYS A 18 7.70 -2.63 10.13
C LYS A 18 6.38 -1.93 9.83
N ILE A 19 5.58 -1.64 10.87
CA ILE A 19 4.28 -0.96 10.71
C ILE A 19 4.46 0.45 10.13
N VAL A 20 5.44 1.20 10.64
CA VAL A 20 5.74 2.57 10.20
C VAL A 20 6.15 2.60 8.73
N LYS A 21 6.96 1.66 8.25
CA LYS A 21 7.33 1.62 6.83
C LYS A 21 6.13 1.38 5.91
N VAL A 22 5.17 0.57 6.33
CA VAL A 22 3.99 0.25 5.51
C VAL A 22 2.93 1.36 5.56
N HIS A 23 2.67 1.93 6.75
CA HIS A 23 1.57 2.86 6.98
C HIS A 23 1.98 4.33 7.09
N GLY A 24 3.22 4.59 7.48
CA GLY A 24 3.73 5.91 7.88
C GLY A 24 3.67 6.13 9.39
N ASN A 25 4.44 7.11 9.88
CA ASN A 25 4.39 7.53 11.28
C ASN A 25 3.10 8.30 11.62
N TYR A 26 2.62 9.09 10.65
CA TYR A 26 1.42 9.89 10.76
C TYR A 26 0.60 9.69 9.50
N ILE A 27 -0.70 9.50 9.68
CA ILE A 27 -1.66 9.33 8.59
C ILE A 27 -2.62 10.52 8.66
N ILE A 28 -2.67 11.29 7.58
CA ILE A 28 -3.66 12.35 7.41
C ILE A 28 -4.75 11.77 6.52
N ASP A 29 -5.96 11.66 7.07
CA ASP A 29 -7.09 11.09 6.36
C ASP A 29 -8.38 11.88 6.64
N HIS A 30 -9.42 11.61 5.85
CA HIS A 30 -10.72 12.23 6.03
C HIS A 30 -11.34 11.79 7.35
N ALA A 31 -11.78 12.73 8.20
CA ALA A 31 -12.25 12.42 9.55
C ALA A 31 -13.41 11.40 9.59
N ALA A 32 -14.28 11.41 8.59
CA ALA A 32 -15.38 10.46 8.48
C ALA A 32 -14.92 9.01 8.23
N ASN A 33 -13.68 8.75 7.83
CA ASN A 33 -13.12 7.40 7.66
C ASN A 33 -12.85 6.70 9.00
N MET A 34 -12.94 7.40 10.13
CA MET A 34 -12.83 6.79 11.47
C MET A 34 -13.99 5.83 11.76
N GLU A 35 -15.19 6.14 11.27
CA GLU A 35 -16.41 5.37 11.54
C GLU A 35 -17.14 4.93 10.26
N GLY A 36 -16.81 5.51 9.11
CA GLY A 36 -17.41 5.20 7.81
C GLY A 36 -16.91 3.88 7.24
N ALA A 37 -17.84 3.08 6.70
CA ALA A 37 -17.51 1.83 6.01
C ALA A 37 -16.86 2.09 4.63
N ASP A 38 -17.24 3.19 3.97
CA ASP A 38 -16.73 3.56 2.66
C ASP A 38 -15.64 4.65 2.78
N PRO A 39 -14.43 4.40 2.24
CA PRO A 39 -13.33 5.35 2.37
C PRO A 39 -13.59 6.59 1.51
N LEU A 40 -13.54 7.76 2.15
CA LEU A 40 -13.59 9.07 1.52
C LEU A 40 -12.18 9.58 1.27
N VAL A 41 -11.98 10.24 0.14
CA VAL A 41 -10.70 10.86 -0.20
C VAL A 41 -10.56 12.22 0.50
N VAL A 42 -9.34 12.54 0.93
CA VAL A 42 -9.02 13.91 1.35
C VAL A 42 -9.08 14.82 0.12
N GLY A 43 -9.96 15.82 0.16
CA GLY A 43 -10.09 16.80 -0.92
C GLY A 43 -8.76 17.50 -1.21
N ALA A 44 -8.44 17.71 -2.48
CA ALA A 44 -7.16 18.28 -2.90
C ALA A 44 -6.85 19.62 -2.19
N GLN A 45 -7.85 20.44 -1.89
CA GLN A 45 -7.70 21.70 -1.16
C GLN A 45 -7.18 21.53 0.28
N PHE A 46 -7.44 20.38 0.91
CA PHE A 46 -7.03 20.08 2.29
C PHE A 46 -5.67 19.40 2.39
N VAL A 47 -5.11 18.95 1.25
CA VAL A 47 -3.75 18.41 1.21
C VAL A 47 -2.75 19.56 1.44
N PRO A 48 -1.87 19.47 2.47
CA PRO A 48 -0.94 20.55 2.81
C PRO A 48 -0.03 20.92 1.64
N GLY A 49 0.31 22.21 1.52
CA GLY A 49 1.14 22.73 0.42
C GLY A 49 2.51 22.06 0.33
N PHE A 50 3.13 21.75 1.47
CA PHE A 50 4.42 21.04 1.52
C PHE A 50 4.32 19.58 1.06
N VAL A 51 3.15 18.95 1.11
CA VAL A 51 2.95 17.60 0.54
C VAL A 51 2.81 17.67 -0.98
N LYS A 52 2.22 18.76 -1.51
CA LYS A 52 2.04 18.94 -2.95
C LYS A 52 3.31 19.38 -3.66
N ASN A 53 4.01 20.36 -3.08
CA ASN A 53 5.06 21.12 -3.75
C ASN A 53 6.33 21.25 -2.89
N GLY A 54 6.36 20.65 -1.70
CA GLY A 54 7.49 20.83 -0.79
C GLY A 54 8.76 20.23 -1.37
N SER A 55 9.83 21.00 -1.35
CA SER A 55 11.16 20.46 -1.64
C SER A 55 11.58 19.50 -0.53
N SER A 56 12.36 18.46 -0.85
CA SER A 56 12.95 17.56 0.15
C SER A 56 13.70 18.32 1.25
N SER A 57 14.29 19.48 0.93
CA SER A 57 14.97 20.35 1.90
C SER A 57 14.02 21.00 2.92
N GLU A 58 12.81 21.36 2.50
CA GLU A 58 11.79 21.96 3.37
C GLU A 58 11.20 20.91 4.32
N LEU A 59 10.97 19.70 3.82
CA LEU A 59 10.51 18.57 4.63
C LEU A 59 11.53 18.24 5.73
N LEU A 60 12.82 18.16 5.38
CA LEU A 60 13.89 17.91 6.34
C LEU A 60 13.99 19.02 7.40
N GLY A 61 13.77 20.29 7.03
CA GLY A 61 13.70 21.40 7.98
C GLY A 61 12.57 21.28 9.00
N LEU A 62 11.52 20.52 8.68
CA LEU A 62 10.39 20.19 9.56
C LEU A 62 10.57 18.84 10.28
N GLY A 63 11.70 18.15 10.09
CA GLY A 63 11.93 16.81 10.63
C GLY A 63 11.10 15.71 9.92
N ILE A 64 10.58 16.00 8.73
CA ILE A 64 9.81 15.05 7.91
C ILE A 64 10.76 14.45 6.89
N GLU A 65 11.02 13.15 6.99
CA GLU A 65 11.90 12.45 6.05
C GLU A 65 11.21 12.23 4.69
N ARG A 66 9.93 11.87 4.72
CA ARG A 66 9.14 11.58 3.52
C ARG A 66 7.67 11.89 3.75
N ALA A 67 7.03 12.48 2.75
CA ALA A 67 5.57 12.61 2.68
C ALA A 67 5.09 11.92 1.40
N ALA A 68 4.12 11.03 1.51
CA ALA A 68 3.60 10.25 0.40
C ALA A 68 2.07 10.32 0.37
N ILE A 69 1.51 10.53 -0.82
CA ILE A 69 0.06 10.42 -1.04
C ILE A 69 -0.25 8.93 -1.27
N SER A 70 -1.22 8.41 -0.53
CA SER A 70 -1.68 7.04 -0.70
C SER A 70 -3.20 6.95 -0.73
N ALA A 71 -3.71 5.91 -1.38
CA ALA A 71 -5.12 5.57 -1.41
C ALA A 71 -5.29 4.11 -1.05
N SER A 72 -6.26 3.79 -0.19
CA SER A 72 -6.54 2.39 0.19
C SER A 72 -7.99 2.06 -0.16
N LYS A 73 -8.22 0.87 -0.72
CA LYS A 73 -9.56 0.40 -1.05
C LYS A 73 -9.65 -1.11 -0.88
N ALA A 74 -10.71 -1.56 -0.23
CA ALA A 74 -11.05 -2.97 -0.15
C ALA A 74 -11.47 -3.49 -1.53
N GLY A 75 -11.12 -4.73 -1.82
CA GLY A 75 -11.44 -5.41 -3.07
C GLY A 75 -11.35 -6.92 -2.91
N ILE A 76 -11.59 -7.60 -4.02
CA ILE A 76 -11.44 -9.05 -4.13
C ILE A 76 -10.40 -9.32 -5.20
N ILE A 77 -9.49 -10.24 -4.92
CA ILE A 77 -8.60 -10.80 -5.93
C ILE A 77 -9.11 -12.19 -6.29
N LYS A 78 -9.05 -12.52 -7.58
CA LYS A 78 -9.38 -13.83 -8.11
C LYS A 78 -8.13 -14.46 -8.71
N GLY A 79 -7.75 -15.61 -8.16
CA GLY A 79 -6.84 -16.57 -8.79
C GLY A 79 -7.59 -17.50 -9.73
N ASP A 80 -6.91 -18.51 -10.25
CA ASP A 80 -7.52 -19.44 -11.20
C ASP A 80 -8.59 -20.33 -10.54
N VAL A 81 -8.35 -20.71 -9.29
CA VAL A 81 -9.21 -21.64 -8.53
C VAL A 81 -9.99 -20.93 -7.42
N ASP A 82 -9.33 -20.01 -6.70
CA ASP A 82 -9.87 -19.39 -5.48
C ASP A 82 -9.98 -17.86 -5.58
N ILE A 83 -10.70 -17.27 -4.64
CA ILE A 83 -10.83 -15.83 -4.45
C ILE A 83 -10.45 -15.45 -3.02
N ASP A 84 -9.93 -14.24 -2.83
CA ASP A 84 -9.59 -13.73 -1.50
C ASP A 84 -9.93 -12.24 -1.37
N GLY A 85 -10.20 -11.82 -0.13
CA GLY A 85 -10.39 -10.43 0.23
C GLY A 85 -9.04 -9.72 0.37
N VAL A 86 -8.93 -8.52 -0.21
CA VAL A 86 -7.70 -7.73 -0.17
C VAL A 86 -7.98 -6.27 0.14
N VAL A 87 -7.02 -5.61 0.76
CA VAL A 87 -6.96 -4.15 0.82
C VAL A 87 -5.84 -3.71 -0.13
N ALA A 88 -6.22 -3.12 -1.26
CA ALA A 88 -5.25 -2.57 -2.18
C ALA A 88 -4.82 -1.18 -1.70
N LYS A 89 -3.51 -0.96 -1.61
CA LYS A 89 -2.92 0.34 -1.30
C LYS A 89 -2.16 0.86 -2.52
N GLY A 90 -2.61 1.98 -3.07
CA GLY A 90 -1.92 2.71 -4.13
C GLY A 90 -0.99 3.76 -3.54
N LEU A 91 0.25 3.79 -4.02
CA LEU A 91 1.26 4.83 -3.74
C LEU A 91 2.00 5.17 -5.04
N GLY A 92 2.69 6.31 -5.06
CA GLY A 92 3.70 6.58 -6.09
C GLY A 92 4.80 5.50 -6.05
N TYR A 93 5.36 5.15 -7.21
CA TYR A 93 6.38 4.10 -7.30
C TYR A 93 7.61 4.40 -6.42
N ASP A 94 8.07 5.65 -6.41
CA ASP A 94 9.24 6.03 -5.62
C ASP A 94 8.96 5.95 -4.11
N ASP A 95 7.75 6.30 -3.68
CA ASP A 95 7.33 6.17 -2.28
C ASP A 95 7.19 4.71 -1.88
N PHE A 96 6.57 3.90 -2.74
CA PHE A 96 6.48 2.46 -2.55
C PHE A 96 7.87 1.85 -2.42
N ASN A 97 8.78 2.16 -3.35
CA ASN A 97 10.13 1.63 -3.35
C ASN A 97 10.89 2.04 -2.07
N TYR A 98 10.81 3.31 -1.68
CA TYR A 98 11.42 3.79 -0.44
C TYR A 98 10.92 3.01 0.79
N CYS A 99 9.61 2.75 0.88
CA CYS A 99 9.00 2.05 2.02
C CYS A 99 9.20 0.53 2.01
N MET A 100 9.10 -0.09 0.83
CA MET A 100 8.88 -1.54 0.68
C MET A 100 10.07 -2.31 0.12
N ASN A 101 11.09 -1.65 -0.44
CA ASN A 101 12.22 -2.32 -1.09
C ASN A 101 12.91 -3.35 -0.17
N GLY A 102 13.06 -3.02 1.12
CA GLY A 102 13.65 -3.93 2.11
C GLY A 102 12.81 -5.18 2.44
N PHE A 103 11.56 -5.24 1.98
CA PHE A 103 10.64 -6.36 2.17
C PHE A 103 10.39 -7.15 0.89
N LEU A 104 10.95 -6.72 -0.25
CA LEU A 104 10.78 -7.43 -1.52
C LEU A 104 11.57 -8.74 -1.51
N LEU A 105 10.88 -9.84 -1.79
CA LEU A 105 11.50 -11.15 -1.99
C LEU A 105 11.86 -11.36 -3.46
N ARG A 106 10.96 -10.91 -4.35
CA ARG A 106 11.07 -11.06 -5.80
C ARG A 106 10.47 -9.84 -6.49
N GLN A 107 11.08 -9.41 -7.58
CA GLN A 107 10.61 -8.31 -8.39
C GLN A 107 10.99 -8.54 -9.86
N LEU A 108 10.07 -8.24 -10.78
CA LEU A 108 10.32 -8.20 -12.22
C LEU A 108 11.12 -6.96 -12.59
N ASP A 109 11.83 -7.04 -13.72
CA ASP A 109 12.68 -5.95 -14.16
C ASP A 109 11.90 -4.64 -14.32
N SER A 110 12.50 -3.54 -13.87
CA SER A 110 11.80 -2.24 -13.74
C SER A 110 11.27 -1.66 -15.05
N THR A 111 11.78 -2.16 -16.18
CA THR A 111 11.35 -1.81 -17.54
C THR A 111 9.95 -2.34 -17.86
N LEU A 112 9.61 -3.56 -17.39
CA LEU A 112 8.28 -4.16 -17.55
C LEU A 112 7.22 -3.41 -16.71
N VAL A 113 7.62 -2.98 -15.51
CA VAL A 113 6.77 -2.21 -14.58
C VAL A 113 6.35 -0.85 -15.16
N LYS A 114 7.10 -0.29 -16.12
CA LYS A 114 6.75 1.00 -16.74
C LYS A 114 5.76 0.89 -17.90
N GLN A 115 5.55 -0.29 -18.46
CA GLN A 115 4.80 -0.46 -19.71
C GLN A 115 3.33 -0.81 -19.50
N GLU A 116 2.98 -1.36 -18.35
CA GLU A 116 1.64 -1.89 -18.09
C GLU A 116 1.21 -1.70 -16.63
N PRO A 117 -0.11 -1.79 -16.33
CA PRO A 117 -0.58 -1.80 -14.95
C PRO A 117 0.00 -2.98 -14.16
N TRP A 118 0.58 -2.68 -13.01
CA TRP A 118 1.26 -3.66 -12.16
C TRP A 118 0.75 -3.64 -10.72
N ILE A 119 1.07 -4.71 -9.99
CA ILE A 119 0.80 -4.83 -8.56
C ILE A 119 1.91 -5.63 -7.87
N PHE A 120 2.15 -5.31 -6.60
CA PHE A 120 2.94 -6.13 -5.69
C PHE A 120 1.99 -6.81 -4.71
N ILE A 121 2.22 -8.09 -4.44
CA ILE A 121 1.38 -8.87 -3.52
C ILE A 121 2.20 -9.43 -2.36
N SER A 122 1.55 -9.66 -1.22
CA SER A 122 2.22 -10.32 -0.10
C SER A 122 2.49 -11.79 -0.44
N LYS A 123 3.57 -12.35 0.11
CA LYS A 123 3.88 -13.77 0.04
C LYS A 123 2.69 -14.63 0.50
N SER A 124 2.00 -14.21 1.55
CA SER A 124 0.83 -14.93 2.06
C SER A 124 -0.29 -15.03 1.03
N LEU A 125 -0.54 -13.96 0.26
CA LEU A 125 -1.57 -13.93 -0.78
C LEU A 125 -1.15 -14.76 -1.99
N SER A 126 0.12 -14.61 -2.40
CA SER A 126 0.76 -15.42 -3.45
C SER A 126 0.62 -16.92 -3.16
N SER A 127 0.94 -17.35 -1.93
CA SER A 127 0.84 -18.76 -1.54
C SER A 127 -0.60 -19.28 -1.49
N ARG A 128 -1.56 -18.48 -1.01
CA ARG A 128 -2.97 -18.92 -0.93
C ARG A 128 -3.62 -19.07 -2.30
N LEU A 129 -3.31 -18.16 -3.23
CA LEU A 129 -3.92 -18.13 -4.55
C LEU A 129 -3.06 -18.78 -5.64
N LEU A 130 -1.90 -19.34 -5.26
CA LEU A 130 -0.93 -19.97 -6.16
C LEU A 130 -0.50 -19.03 -7.30
N LEU A 131 -0.31 -17.76 -6.97
CA LEU A 131 0.10 -16.71 -7.92
C LEU A 131 1.59 -16.40 -7.77
N ASP A 132 2.29 -16.17 -8.87
CA ASP A 132 3.69 -15.76 -8.87
C ASP A 132 3.97 -14.48 -9.67
N THR A 133 5.19 -13.96 -9.60
CA THR A 133 5.65 -12.86 -10.44
C THR A 133 5.61 -13.25 -11.91
N GLY A 134 5.06 -12.38 -12.75
CA GLY A 134 4.82 -12.66 -14.18
C GLY A 134 3.37 -13.04 -14.48
N ASP A 135 2.62 -13.51 -13.47
CA ASP A 135 1.21 -13.84 -13.63
C ASP A 135 0.34 -12.58 -13.64
N ARG A 136 -0.91 -12.76 -14.09
CA ARG A 136 -1.94 -11.71 -14.07
C ARG A 136 -3.17 -12.17 -13.32
N ALA A 137 -3.45 -11.52 -12.21
CA ALA A 137 -4.64 -11.78 -11.40
C ALA A 137 -5.74 -10.74 -11.65
N THR A 138 -6.99 -11.17 -11.53
CA THR A 138 -8.14 -10.26 -11.64
C THR A 138 -8.44 -9.66 -10.28
N PHE A 139 -8.35 -8.34 -10.17
CA PHE A 139 -8.78 -7.57 -9.00
C PHE A 139 -10.11 -6.91 -9.28
N VAL A 140 -11.04 -7.01 -8.35
CA VAL A 140 -12.38 -6.42 -8.43
C VAL A 140 -12.56 -5.45 -7.28
N PHE A 141 -12.89 -4.21 -7.60
CA PHE A 141 -13.23 -3.17 -6.64
C PHE A 141 -14.71 -2.81 -6.79
N PHE A 142 -15.40 -2.65 -5.66
CA PHE A 142 -16.77 -2.15 -5.65
C PHE A 142 -16.74 -0.63 -5.59
N VAL A 143 -17.32 0.03 -6.59
CA VAL A 143 -17.37 1.49 -6.69
C VAL A 143 -18.82 1.91 -6.83
N GLU A 144 -19.25 2.86 -6.03
CA GLU A 144 -20.58 3.45 -6.18
C GLU A 144 -20.65 4.27 -7.48
N ASP A 145 -21.72 4.09 -8.24
CA ASP A 145 -22.06 4.97 -9.34
C ASP A 145 -22.76 6.24 -8.82
N SER A 146 -22.86 7.26 -9.66
CA SER A 146 -23.68 8.46 -9.54
C SER A 146 -25.13 8.23 -9.08
N SER A 147 -25.66 7.01 -9.21
CA SER A 147 -26.98 6.60 -8.73
C SER A 147 -26.95 5.84 -7.38
N GLY A 148 -25.82 5.81 -6.67
CA GLY A 148 -25.65 5.10 -5.39
C GLY A 148 -25.66 3.56 -5.50
N ARG A 149 -25.52 3.01 -6.71
CA ARG A 149 -25.44 1.55 -6.91
C ARG A 149 -23.99 1.13 -7.03
N GLY A 150 -23.55 0.20 -6.18
CA GLY A 150 -22.24 -0.42 -6.28
C GLY A 150 -22.08 -1.19 -7.58
N ARG A 151 -21.18 -0.74 -8.46
CA ARG A 151 -20.78 -1.44 -9.69
C ARG A 151 -19.39 -2.05 -9.50
N PRO A 152 -19.21 -3.36 -9.76
CA PRO A 152 -17.90 -3.98 -9.71
C PRO A 152 -17.06 -3.48 -10.90
N ARG A 153 -15.84 -3.01 -10.62
CA ARG A 153 -14.84 -2.71 -11.65
C ARG A 153 -13.69 -3.66 -11.51
N ALA A 154 -13.38 -4.37 -12.60
CA ALA A 154 -12.28 -5.31 -12.64
C ALA A 154 -11.05 -4.68 -13.30
N ALA A 155 -9.87 -4.97 -12.76
CA ALA A 155 -8.56 -4.71 -13.33
C ALA A 155 -7.77 -6.01 -13.37
N ARG A 156 -6.87 -6.17 -14.35
CA ARG A 156 -6.03 -7.36 -14.48
C ARG A 156 -4.55 -7.00 -14.59
N PRO A 157 -3.96 -6.45 -13.51
CA PRO A 157 -2.55 -6.03 -13.50
C PRO A 157 -1.59 -7.23 -13.55
N LEU A 158 -0.37 -6.96 -13.99
CA LEU A 158 0.77 -7.87 -13.88
C LEU A 158 1.26 -7.92 -12.43
N ILE A 159 1.53 -9.11 -11.91
CA ILE A 159 2.19 -9.26 -10.62
C ILE A 159 3.68 -8.99 -10.82
N ALA A 160 4.09 -7.78 -10.46
CA ALA A 160 5.45 -7.29 -10.65
C ALA A 160 6.38 -7.68 -9.51
N GLY A 161 5.87 -8.07 -8.34
CA GLY A 161 6.71 -8.50 -7.25
C GLY A 161 5.96 -9.07 -6.07
N ILE A 162 6.71 -9.73 -5.20
CA ILE A 162 6.21 -10.39 -3.99
C ILE A 162 7.01 -9.89 -2.79
N PHE A 163 6.31 -9.49 -1.73
CA PHE A 163 6.92 -8.96 -0.51
C PHE A 163 6.55 -9.76 0.74
N GLU A 164 7.39 -9.65 1.78
CA GLU A 164 7.18 -10.22 3.11
C GLU A 164 7.62 -9.21 4.16
N THR A 165 6.64 -8.65 4.88
CA THR A 165 6.85 -7.65 5.95
C THR A 165 7.02 -8.29 7.30
#